data_AF-A0A7W1P4V7-F1
#
_entry.id   AF-A0A7W1P4V7-F1
#
_cell.length_a   1.000
_cell.length_b   1.000
_cell.length_c   1.000
_cell.angle_alpha   90.00
_cell.angle_beta   90.00
_cell.angle_gamma   90.00
#
_symmetry.space_group_name_H-M   'P 1'
#
loop_
_entity.id
_entity.type
_entity.pdbx_description
1 polymer ?
#
loop_
_entity_poly.entity_id
_entity_poly.type
_entity_poly.pdbx_seq_one_letter_code
_entity_poly.pdbx_strand_id
1 'polypeptide(L)'
;MPACGHAPNARKTVQTMVRFMRHVMAMPTPWPSWVTGLLLLNLGAVAFVPRVEAWIVLGGLGLGAMLQMGIFARFGFVRLLGLGHFHWFAMVPWLLSRLDTIDDPLLYRWVGAVSVACGMSLVIDTVDVLRYLRGERAPAVALEG
;
A
#
# COMPACT_ATOMS: atom_id res chain seq x y z
N MET A 1 -20.77 -27.22 -20.12
CA MET A 1 -19.71 -26.38 -20.72
C MET A 1 -19.10 -25.53 -19.61
N PRO A 2 -17.86 -25.76 -19.15
CA PRO A 2 -17.20 -24.82 -18.24
C PRO A 2 -16.48 -23.76 -19.08
N ALA A 3 -16.82 -22.50 -18.88
CA ALA A 3 -16.08 -21.38 -19.43
C ALA A 3 -14.70 -21.33 -18.74
N CYS A 4 -13.63 -21.64 -19.48
CA CYS A 4 -12.26 -21.37 -19.05
C CYS A 4 -12.13 -19.88 -18.70
N GLY A 5 -11.82 -19.60 -17.44
CA GLY A 5 -11.43 -18.27 -16.99
C GLY A 5 -10.26 -17.78 -17.83
N HIS A 6 -10.44 -16.65 -18.51
CA HIS A 6 -9.36 -15.97 -19.21
C HIS A 6 -8.27 -15.64 -18.19
N ALA A 7 -7.13 -16.34 -18.28
CA ALA A 7 -5.92 -15.92 -17.59
C ALA A 7 -5.63 -14.45 -17.95
N PRO A 8 -5.29 -13.59 -16.98
CA PRO A 8 -4.99 -12.20 -17.27
C PRO A 8 -3.81 -12.11 -18.24
N ASN A 9 -4.01 -11.40 -19.35
CA ASN A 9 -2.96 -11.19 -20.36
C ASN A 9 -1.80 -10.41 -19.71
N ALA A 10 -0.62 -11.04 -19.60
CA ALA A 10 0.57 -10.47 -18.96
C ALA A 10 0.92 -9.07 -19.49
N ARG A 11 0.71 -8.80 -20.78
CA ARG A 11 0.94 -7.49 -21.40
C ARG A 11 0.02 -6.42 -20.81
N LYS A 12 -1.26 -6.75 -20.58
CA LYS A 12 -2.23 -5.82 -19.97
C LYS A 12 -1.88 -5.52 -18.51
N THR A 13 -1.45 -6.53 -17.75
CA THR A 13 -1.02 -6.35 -16.36
C THR A 13 0.18 -5.41 -16.25
N VAL A 14 1.23 -5.63 -17.07
CA VAL A 14 2.42 -4.77 -17.09
C VAL A 14 2.05 -3.33 -17.49
N GLN A 15 1.19 -3.15 -18.50
CA GLN A 15 0.73 -1.81 -18.91
C GLN A 15 -0.04 -1.08 -17.81
N THR A 16 -0.84 -1.80 -17.02
CA THR A 16 -1.54 -1.22 -15.86
C THR A 16 -0.56 -0.79 -14.78
N MET A 17 0.46 -1.61 -14.48
CA MET A 17 1.50 -1.26 -13.50
C MET A 17 2.29 -0.02 -13.94
N VAL A 18 2.71 0.05 -15.21
CA VAL A 18 3.42 1.22 -15.74
C VAL A 18 2.56 2.48 -15.70
N ARG A 19 1.25 2.38 -15.96
CA ARG A 19 0.32 3.50 -15.83
C ARG A 19 0.20 3.96 -14.38
N PHE A 20 0.01 3.03 -13.46
CA PHE A 20 -0.04 3.32 -12.02
C PHE A 20 1.21 4.07 -11.55
N MET A 21 2.40 3.56 -11.89
CA MET A 21 3.65 4.20 -11.50
C MET A 21 3.81 5.60 -12.09
N ARG A 22 3.36 5.83 -13.33
CA ARG A 22 3.35 7.17 -13.92
C ARG A 22 2.48 8.14 -13.14
N HIS A 23 1.30 7.72 -12.69
CA HIS A 23 0.44 8.56 -11.85
C HIS A 23 1.10 8.85 -10.50
N VAL A 24 1.73 7.85 -9.86
CA VAL A 24 2.44 8.05 -8.60
C VAL A 24 3.57 9.07 -8.75
N MET A 25 4.39 8.93 -9.80
CA MET A 25 5.54 9.82 -10.04
C MET A 25 5.13 11.23 -10.48
N ALA A 26 3.92 11.40 -11.01
CA ALA A 26 3.37 12.71 -11.39
C ALA A 26 2.71 13.46 -10.23
N MET A 27 2.58 12.84 -9.05
CA MET A 27 2.09 13.54 -7.87
C MET A 27 3.07 14.66 -7.47
N PRO A 28 2.56 15.78 -6.92
CA PRO A 28 3.42 16.86 -6.45
C PRO A 28 4.29 16.37 -5.30
N THR A 29 5.52 16.89 -5.22
CA THR A 29 6.37 16.65 -4.05
C THR A 29 5.65 17.17 -2.79
N PRO A 30 5.68 16.42 -1.68
CA PRO A 30 6.59 15.33 -1.35
C PRO A 30 6.06 13.90 -1.60
N TRP A 31 4.88 13.74 -2.22
CA TRP A 31 4.16 12.45 -2.23
C TRP A 31 4.91 11.29 -2.89
N PRO A 32 5.56 11.42 -4.06
CA PRO A 32 6.32 10.33 -4.66
C PRO A 32 7.42 9.82 -3.72
N SER A 33 8.15 10.75 -3.08
CA SER A 33 9.21 10.42 -2.12
C SER A 33 8.66 9.70 -0.90
N TRP A 34 7.49 10.13 -0.39
CA TRP A 34 6.81 9.44 0.71
C TRP A 34 6.43 8.00 0.35
N VAL A 35 5.80 7.80 -0.81
CA VAL A 35 5.39 6.46 -1.29
C VAL A 35 6.61 5.56 -1.52
N THR A 36 7.67 6.08 -2.15
CA THR A 36 8.92 5.32 -2.33
C THR A 36 9.55 4.96 -0.98
N GLY A 37 9.62 5.91 -0.04
CA GLY A 37 10.14 5.65 1.30
C GLY A 37 9.34 4.58 2.03
N LEU A 38 8.00 4.64 1.94
CA LEU A 38 7.12 3.65 2.54
C LEU A 38 7.31 2.26 1.91
N LEU A 39 7.45 2.17 0.59
CA LEU A 39 7.75 0.92 -0.10
C LEU A 39 9.07 0.32 0.39
N LEU A 40 10.14 1.12 0.44
CA LEU A 40 11.45 0.66 0.91
C LEU A 40 11.42 0.21 2.37
N LEU A 41 10.70 0.94 3.22
CA LEU A 41 10.56 0.60 4.63
C LEU A 41 9.84 -0.74 4.83
N ASN A 42 8.76 -0.99 4.07
CA ASN A 42 8.06 -2.28 4.08
C ASN A 42 8.93 -3.41 3.50
N LEU A 43 9.66 -3.16 2.41
CA LEU A 43 10.62 -4.12 1.85
C LEU A 43 11.79 -4.43 2.80
N GLY A 44 12.10 -3.53 3.73
CA GLY A 44 13.04 -3.79 4.83
C GLY A 44 12.72 -5.04 5.64
N ALA A 45 11.47 -5.53 5.60
CA ALA A 45 11.06 -6.80 6.19
C ALA A 45 11.89 -8.00 5.68
N VAL A 46 12.43 -7.94 4.45
CA VAL A 46 13.28 -9.00 3.89
C VAL A 46 14.52 -9.25 4.77
N ALA A 47 15.04 -8.23 5.46
CA ALA A 47 16.16 -8.40 6.39
C ALA A 47 15.79 -9.20 7.65
N PHE A 48 14.50 -9.42 7.92
CA PHE A 48 13.99 -10.02 9.15
C PHE A 48 13.10 -11.25 8.89
N VAL A 49 13.19 -11.90 7.72
CA VAL A 49 12.35 -13.05 7.30
C VAL A 49 12.16 -14.16 8.35
N PRO A 50 13.12 -14.49 9.24
CA PRO A 50 12.87 -15.48 10.29
C PRO A 50 11.82 -15.06 11.33
N ARG A 51 11.40 -13.79 11.35
CA ARG A 51 10.50 -13.19 12.34
C ARG A 51 9.08 -13.09 11.79
N VAL A 52 8.09 -13.32 12.66
CA VAL A 52 6.67 -13.26 12.27
C VAL A 52 6.26 -11.87 11.82
N GLU A 53 6.84 -10.82 12.44
CA GLU A 53 6.58 -9.43 12.10
C GLU A 53 6.94 -9.12 10.64
N ALA A 54 8.04 -9.71 10.13
CA ALA A 54 8.46 -9.57 8.75
C ALA A 54 7.45 -10.18 7.77
N TRP A 55 6.94 -11.38 8.05
CA TRP A 55 5.94 -12.03 7.20
C TRP A 55 4.60 -11.29 7.20
N ILE A 56 4.19 -10.74 8.34
CA ILE A 56 3.00 -9.89 8.42
C ILE A 56 3.16 -8.65 7.54
N VAL A 57 4.30 -7.97 7.59
CA VAL A 57 4.57 -6.78 6.78
C VAL A 57 4.71 -7.13 5.29
N LEU A 58 5.43 -8.20 4.93
CA LEU A 58 5.56 -8.65 3.53
C LEU A 58 4.21 -9.11 2.95
N GLY A 59 3.43 -9.84 3.73
CA GLY A 59 2.08 -10.25 3.37
C GLY A 59 1.16 -9.05 3.18
N GLY A 60 1.22 -8.06 4.06
CA GLY A 60 0.51 -6.79 3.93
C GLY A 60 0.94 -6.00 2.68
N LEU A 61 2.24 -5.90 2.42
CA LEU A 61 2.78 -5.27 1.21
C LEU A 61 2.23 -5.94 -0.06
N GLY A 62 2.27 -7.28 -0.13
CA GLY A 62 1.74 -8.05 -1.25
C GLY A 62 0.23 -7.87 -1.42
N LEU A 63 -0.53 -8.01 -0.33
CA LEU A 63 -1.99 -7.84 -0.34
C LEU A 63 -2.39 -6.42 -0.75
N GLY A 64 -1.72 -5.40 -0.20
CA GLY A 64 -1.93 -4.00 -0.54
C GLY A 64 -1.69 -3.75 -2.03
N ALA A 65 -0.55 -4.20 -2.56
CA ALA A 65 -0.25 -4.07 -3.98
C ALA A 65 -1.31 -4.75 -4.86
N MET A 66 -1.74 -5.97 -4.51
CA MET A 66 -2.79 -6.68 -5.25
C MET A 66 -4.12 -5.91 -5.25
N LEU A 67 -4.54 -5.41 -4.09
CA LEU A 67 -5.81 -4.67 -3.96
C LEU A 67 -5.76 -3.33 -4.68
N GLN A 68 -4.69 -2.55 -4.51
CA GLN A 68 -4.50 -1.27 -5.19
C GLN A 68 -4.51 -1.46 -6.72
N MET A 69 -3.84 -2.50 -7.23
CA MET A 69 -3.86 -2.82 -8.65
C MET A 69 -5.26 -3.19 -9.14
N GLY A 70 -6.03 -3.96 -8.35
CA GLY A 70 -7.42 -4.29 -8.66
C GLY A 70 -8.33 -3.05 -8.72
N ILE A 71 -8.22 -2.16 -7.73
CA ILE A 71 -8.98 -0.90 -7.67
C ILE A 71 -8.59 -0.01 -8.86
N PHE A 72 -7.29 0.18 -9.10
CA PHE A 72 -6.79 1.01 -10.20
C PHE A 72 -7.22 0.48 -11.57
N ALA A 73 -7.20 -0.84 -11.77
CA ALA A 73 -7.66 -1.44 -13.02
C ALA A 73 -9.15 -1.18 -13.29
N ARG A 74 -9.97 -1.02 -12.23
CA ARG A 74 -11.42 -0.81 -12.36
C ARG A 74 -11.83 0.65 -12.39
N PHE A 75 -11.19 1.49 -11.59
CA PHE A 75 -11.61 2.87 -11.33
C PHE A 75 -10.59 3.93 -11.76
N GLY A 76 -9.38 3.52 -12.20
CA GLY A 76 -8.29 4.44 -12.50
C GLY A 76 -7.62 5.00 -11.23
N PHE A 77 -6.85 6.08 -11.39
CA PHE A 77 -6.17 6.75 -10.27
C PHE A 77 -7.18 7.63 -9.51
N VAL A 78 -7.87 7.06 -8.52
CA VAL A 78 -8.86 7.74 -7.69
C VAL A 78 -8.48 7.65 -6.21
N ARG A 79 -9.06 8.52 -5.37
CA ARG A 79 -8.84 8.50 -3.90
C ARG A 79 -9.17 7.17 -3.22
N LEU A 80 -10.01 6.35 -3.85
CA LEU A 80 -10.37 5.02 -3.35
C LEU A 80 -9.17 4.04 -3.32
N LEU A 81 -8.05 4.36 -3.97
CA LEU A 81 -6.83 3.52 -3.93
C LEU A 81 -6.34 3.26 -2.50
N GLY A 82 -6.60 4.16 -1.55
CA GLY A 82 -6.26 3.96 -0.14
C GLY A 82 -6.95 2.76 0.50
N LEU A 83 -8.10 2.29 -0.04
CA LEU A 83 -8.75 1.06 0.44
C LEU A 83 -7.89 -0.19 0.23
N GLY A 84 -6.89 -0.16 -0.64
CA GLY A 84 -5.92 -1.25 -0.75
C GLY A 84 -5.20 -1.54 0.57
N HIS A 85 -5.13 -0.56 1.46
CA HIS A 85 -4.49 -0.66 2.76
C HIS A 85 -5.45 -0.90 3.92
N PHE A 86 -6.69 -1.34 3.67
CA PHE A 86 -7.65 -1.58 4.75
C PHE A 86 -7.10 -2.56 5.82
N HIS A 87 -6.26 -3.50 5.42
CA HIS A 87 -5.64 -4.48 6.31
C HIS A 87 -4.68 -3.84 7.33
N TRP A 88 -4.19 -2.62 7.09
CA TRP A 88 -3.37 -1.88 8.05
C TRP A 88 -4.12 -1.55 9.34
N PHE A 89 -5.45 -1.47 9.33
CA PHE A 89 -6.25 -1.32 10.55
C PHE A 89 -6.06 -2.47 11.55
N ALA A 90 -5.75 -3.68 11.06
CA ALA A 90 -5.41 -4.80 11.92
C ALA A 90 -3.88 -4.91 12.12
N MET A 91 -3.11 -4.73 11.05
CA MET A 91 -1.66 -4.89 11.07
C MET A 91 -0.96 -3.90 12.00
N VAL A 92 -1.29 -2.61 11.94
CA VAL A 92 -0.58 -1.57 12.70
C VAL A 92 -0.79 -1.74 14.22
N PRO A 93 -2.02 -1.88 14.74
CA PRO A 93 -2.21 -2.15 16.17
C PRO A 93 -1.54 -3.44 16.63
N TRP A 94 -1.56 -4.49 15.80
CA TRP A 94 -0.88 -5.73 16.12
C TRP A 94 0.64 -5.56 16.23
N LEU A 95 1.28 -4.87 15.27
CA LEU A 95 2.72 -4.57 15.33
C LEU A 95 3.08 -3.73 16.57
N LEU A 96 2.28 -2.72 16.89
CA LEU A 96 2.47 -1.90 18.08
C LEU A 96 2.37 -2.73 19.36
N SER A 97 1.40 -3.65 19.46
CA SER A 97 1.24 -4.53 20.62
C SER A 97 2.40 -5.51 20.82
N ARG A 98 3.22 -5.72 19.78
CA ARG A 98 4.38 -6.62 19.79
C ARG A 98 5.68 -5.93 20.19
N LEU A 99 5.74 -4.60 20.19
CA LEU A 99 6.99 -3.85 20.42
C LEU A 99 7.67 -4.25 21.74
N ASP A 100 6.91 -4.43 22.82
CA ASP A 100 7.44 -4.80 24.14
C ASP A 100 7.96 -6.25 24.22
N THR A 101 7.69 -7.05 23.20
CA THR A 101 8.15 -8.46 23.11
C THR A 101 9.38 -8.64 22.23
N ILE A 102 9.94 -7.55 21.69
CA ILE A 102 11.06 -7.56 20.76
C ILE A 102 12.35 -7.16 21.49
N ASP A 103 13.22 -8.14 21.74
CA ASP A 103 14.53 -7.91 22.37
C ASP A 103 15.59 -7.38 21.39
N ASP A 104 15.44 -7.64 20.09
CA ASP A 104 16.39 -7.17 19.05
C ASP A 104 16.19 -5.66 18.81
N PRO A 105 17.18 -4.80 19.13
CA PRO A 105 17.03 -3.35 19.00
C PRO A 105 16.82 -2.88 17.55
N LEU A 106 17.35 -3.60 16.57
CA LEU A 106 17.19 -3.24 15.16
C LEU A 106 15.77 -3.60 14.68
N LEU A 107 15.29 -4.81 15.02
CA LEU A 107 13.92 -5.21 14.72
C LEU A 107 12.92 -4.28 15.42
N TYR A 108 13.14 -3.92 16.68
CA TYR A 108 12.31 -2.99 17.44
C TYR A 108 12.16 -1.65 16.72
N ARG A 109 13.29 -1.03 16.32
CA ARG A 109 13.29 0.25 15.61
C ARG A 109 12.60 0.14 14.26
N TRP A 110 12.83 -0.95 13.53
CA TRP A 110 12.22 -1.16 12.23
C TRP A 110 10.70 -1.37 12.33
N VAL A 111 10.23 -2.24 13.25
CA VAL A 111 8.79 -2.45 13.51
C VAL A 111 8.13 -1.15 13.96
N GLY A 112 8.77 -0.39 14.84
CA GLY A 112 8.29 0.93 15.26
C GLY A 112 8.18 1.90 14.07
N ALA A 113 9.20 1.99 13.23
CA ALA A 113 9.20 2.85 12.05
C ALA A 113 8.09 2.44 11.05
N VAL A 114 7.93 1.15 10.75
CA VAL A 114 6.85 0.63 9.90
C VAL A 114 5.49 0.99 10.49
N SER A 115 5.30 0.77 11.79
CA SER A 115 4.03 1.05 12.46
C SER A 115 3.64 2.52 12.38
N VAL A 116 4.60 3.43 12.61
CA VAL A 116 4.37 4.88 12.50
C VAL A 116 4.08 5.28 11.05
N ALA A 117 4.92 4.88 10.09
CA ALA A 117 4.78 5.29 8.70
C ALA A 117 3.50 4.74 8.05
N CYS A 118 3.17 3.46 8.27
CA CYS A 118 1.92 2.85 7.83
C CYS A 118 0.72 3.46 8.57
N GLY A 119 0.84 3.75 9.87
CA GLY A 119 -0.21 4.43 10.63
C GLY A 119 -0.53 5.83 10.10
N MET A 120 0.50 6.64 9.82
CA MET A 120 0.34 7.96 9.17
C MET A 120 -0.32 7.84 7.79
N SER A 121 0.11 6.84 7.00
CA SER A 121 -0.44 6.60 5.67
C SER A 121 -1.90 6.11 5.73
N LEU A 122 -2.25 5.31 6.74
CA LEU A 122 -3.62 4.87 6.99
C LEU A 122 -4.56 6.04 7.34
N VAL A 123 -4.06 7.04 8.08
CA VAL A 123 -4.83 8.27 8.34
C VAL A 123 -5.10 9.01 7.03
N ILE A 124 -4.07 9.16 6.17
CA ILE A 124 -4.22 9.80 4.85
C ILE A 124 -5.24 9.04 4.00
N ASP A 125 -5.12 7.71 3.92
CA ASP A 125 -6.05 6.84 3.17
C ASP A 125 -7.48 6.98 3.69
N THR A 126 -7.67 7.05 5.01
CA THR A 126 -9.00 7.25 5.62
C THR A 126 -9.60 8.60 5.22
N VAL A 127 -8.81 9.67 5.27
CA VAL A 127 -9.25 11.01 4.83
C VAL A 127 -9.64 11.00 3.35
N ASP A 128 -8.85 10.34 2.51
CA ASP A 128 -9.11 10.25 1.08
C ASP A 128 -10.38 9.45 0.75
N VAL A 129 -10.64 8.35 1.46
CA VAL A 129 -11.88 7.59 1.34
C VAL A 129 -13.08 8.45 1.77
N LEU A 130 -12.98 9.18 2.89
CA LEU A 130 -14.06 10.05 3.35
C LEU A 130 -14.37 11.17 2.34
N ARG A 131 -13.33 11.76 1.72
CA ARG A 131 -13.48 12.76 0.65
C ARG A 131 -14.13 12.16 -0.60
N TYR A 132 -13.72 10.95 -0.99
CA TYR A 132 -14.32 10.22 -2.10
C TYR A 132 -15.83 10.00 -1.89
N LEU A 133 -16.21 9.56 -0.68
CA LEU A 133 -17.62 9.34 -0.31
C LEU A 133 -18.43 10.65 -0.31
N ARG A 134 -17.80 11.79 -0.02
CA ARG A 134 -18.41 13.13 -0.13
C ARG A 134 -18.50 13.66 -1.56
N GLY A 135 -18.02 12.91 -2.55
CA GLY A 135 -18.10 13.25 -3.98
C GLY A 135 -16.81 13.78 -4.59
N GLU A 136 -15.75 14.00 -3.81
CA GLU A 136 -14.43 14.42 -4.31
C GLU A 136 -13.67 13.21 -4.88
N ARG A 137 -14.12 12.71 -6.04
CA ARG A 137 -13.63 11.44 -6.61
C ARG A 137 -12.25 11.54 -7.26
N ALA A 138 -11.87 12.74 -7.70
CA ALA A 138 -10.57 12.98 -8.31
C ALA A 138 -9.44 12.92 -7.26
N PRO A 139 -8.28 12.33 -7.60
CA PRO A 139 -7.09 12.39 -6.75
C PRO A 139 -6.63 13.85 -6.61
N ALA A 140 -5.75 14.13 -5.64
CA ALA A 140 -5.25 15.49 -5.42
C ALA A 140 -4.55 16.08 -6.66
N VAL A 141 -3.90 15.23 -7.47
CA VAL A 141 -3.39 15.57 -8.80
C VAL A 141 -3.58 14.34 -9.70
N ALA A 142 -4.28 14.51 -10.83
CA ALA A 142 -4.42 13.50 -11.86
C ALA A 142 -3.58 13.92 -13.08
N LEU A 143 -2.91 12.96 -13.73
CA LEU A 143 -2.56 13.15 -15.13
C LEU A 143 -3.85 13.03 -15.92
N GLU A 144 -4.20 14.06 -16.69
CA GLU A 144 -5.23 13.92 -17.73
C GLU A 144 -4.73 12.86 -18.72
N GLY A 145 -5.57 11.85 -18.93
CA GLY A 145 -5.36 10.78 -19.91
C GLY A 145 -6.39 10.89 -21.00
#